data_AF-A0A942VYP2-F1
#
_entry.id   AF-A0A942VYP2-F1
#
_cell.length_a   1.000
_cell.length_b   1.000
_cell.length_c   1.000
_cell.angle_alpha   90.00
_cell.angle_beta   90.00
_cell.angle_gamma   90.00
#
_symmetry.space_group_name_H-M   'P 1'
#
loop_
_entity.id
_entity.type
_entity.pdbx_description
1 polymer ?
#
loop_
_entity_poly.entity_id
_entity_poly.type
_entity_poly.pdbx_seq_one_letter_code
_entity_poly.pdbx_strand_id
1 'polypeptide(L)'
;KHSYCRNTNSLGIELCSRKDSNGNYYFKDKTVENAVELVKMLIAKYNVPATNVIRHYDVTGKNCPEPFVRNIKAWQNFKSSLEEKVVKQNIKIKGKIKTVDAINKDGYTYVKIRDLSDILNIGYDKDSKLISVSVK
;
A
#
# COMPACT_ATOMS: atom_id res chain seq x y z
N LYS A 1 15.29 -10.76 -15.63
CA LYS A 1 14.20 -10.51 -16.61
C LYS A 1 12.97 -11.31 -16.16
N HIS A 2 11.82 -10.67 -15.94
CA HIS A 2 10.64 -11.33 -15.39
C HIS A 2 10.09 -12.41 -16.36
N SER A 3 9.86 -13.62 -15.87
CA SER A 3 9.50 -14.78 -16.70
C SER A 3 8.10 -14.65 -17.32
N TYR A 4 7.12 -14.14 -16.57
CA TYR A 4 5.70 -14.19 -16.96
C TYR A 4 5.04 -12.88 -17.43
N CYS A 5 5.59 -11.70 -17.11
CA CYS A 5 4.95 -10.42 -17.46
C CYS A 5 5.05 -10.15 -18.97
N ARG A 6 3.92 -9.81 -19.60
CA ARG A 6 3.74 -9.52 -21.03
C ARG A 6 2.76 -8.36 -21.19
N ASN A 7 2.74 -7.74 -22.36
CA ASN A 7 1.80 -6.65 -22.65
C ASN A 7 0.33 -7.08 -22.52
N THR A 8 0.03 -8.36 -22.78
CA THR A 8 -1.33 -8.93 -22.74
C THR A 8 -1.85 -9.21 -21.33
N ASN A 9 -0.98 -9.21 -20.31
CA ASN A 9 -1.35 -9.56 -18.93
C ASN A 9 -0.88 -8.53 -17.89
N SER A 10 -0.57 -7.31 -18.33
CA SER A 10 -0.10 -6.23 -17.46
C SER A 10 -0.75 -4.90 -17.80
N LEU A 11 -0.73 -3.98 -16.83
CA LEU A 11 -1.12 -2.59 -17.03
C LEU A 11 0.14 -1.73 -17.02
N GLY A 12 0.40 -1.02 -18.12
CA GLY A 12 1.48 -0.05 -18.22
C GLY A 12 1.08 1.27 -17.55
N ILE A 13 1.85 1.71 -16.55
CA ILE A 13 1.65 3.00 -15.88
C ILE A 13 2.89 3.84 -16.11
N GLU A 14 2.76 4.86 -16.95
CA GLU A 14 3.85 5.77 -17.28
C GLU A 14 3.78 7.02 -16.40
N LEU A 15 4.91 7.36 -15.77
CA LEU A 15 5.04 8.55 -14.95
C LEU A 15 5.71 9.66 -15.77
N CYS A 16 5.08 10.83 -15.83
CA CYS A 16 5.68 12.00 -16.49
C CYS A 16 7.01 12.38 -15.81
N SER A 17 8.11 12.19 -16.53
CA SER A 17 9.46 12.59 -16.09
C SER A 17 9.87 13.94 -16.68
N ARG A 18 10.79 14.63 -15.99
CA ARG A 18 11.45 15.86 -16.46
C ARG A 18 12.96 15.64 -16.45
N LYS A 19 13.71 16.47 -17.18
CA LYS A 19 15.18 16.52 -17.10
C LYS A 19 15.64 17.69 -16.25
N ASP A 20 16.63 17.45 -15.40
CA ASP A 20 17.35 18.53 -14.70
C ASP A 20 18.41 19.18 -15.62
N SER A 21 19.11 20.20 -15.13
CA SER A 21 20.17 20.89 -15.87
C SER A 21 21.36 19.99 -16.22
N ASN A 22 21.51 18.85 -15.52
CA ASN A 22 22.56 17.87 -15.75
C ASN A 22 22.09 16.76 -16.72
N GLY A 23 20.86 16.85 -17.23
CA GLY A 23 20.27 15.89 -18.16
C GLY A 23 19.66 14.64 -17.52
N ASN A 24 19.63 14.53 -16.19
CA ASN A 24 19.06 13.38 -15.50
C ASN A 24 17.54 13.45 -15.47
N TYR A 25 16.88 12.31 -15.65
CA TYR A 25 15.44 12.24 -15.47
C TYR A 25 15.08 12.25 -13.97
N TYR A 26 13.97 12.92 -13.65
CA TYR A 26 13.36 12.91 -12.33
C TYR A 26 11.83 12.96 -12.43
N PHE A 27 11.16 12.51 -11.37
CA PHE A 27 9.72 12.68 -11.18
C PHE A 27 9.45 13.84 -10.21
N LYS A 28 8.39 14.60 -10.43
CA LYS A 28 7.87 15.49 -9.39
C LYS A 28 7.25 14.64 -8.27
N ASP A 29 7.37 15.08 -7.03
CA ASP A 29 6.79 14.36 -5.88
C ASP A 29 5.30 14.09 -6.07
N LYS A 30 4.54 15.09 -6.53
CA LYS A 30 3.11 14.92 -6.83
C LYS A 30 2.81 13.85 -7.89
N THR A 31 3.71 13.64 -8.86
CA THR A 31 3.57 12.57 -9.85
C THR A 31 3.74 11.20 -9.20
N VAL A 32 4.68 11.08 -8.25
CA VAL A 32 4.90 9.83 -7.51
C VAL A 32 3.73 9.55 -6.56
N GLU A 33 3.23 10.56 -5.85
CA GLU A 33 2.05 10.45 -4.98
C GLU A 33 0.81 9.97 -5.73
N ASN A 34 0.49 10.63 -6.86
CA ASN A 34 -0.65 10.24 -7.69
C ASN A 34 -0.48 8.82 -8.25
N ALA A 35 0.76 8.42 -8.59
CA ALA A 35 1.04 7.06 -9.02
C ALA A 35 0.82 6.04 -7.89
N VAL A 36 1.21 6.36 -6.64
CA VAL A 36 0.95 5.50 -5.47
C VAL A 36 -0.55 5.32 -5.27
N GLU A 37 -1.33 6.40 -5.33
CA GLU A 37 -2.79 6.34 -5.18
C GLU A 37 -3.44 5.50 -6.28
N LEU A 38 -3.09 5.75 -7.54
CA LEU A 38 -3.57 4.99 -8.70
C LEU A 38 -3.22 3.50 -8.58
N VAL A 39 -1.96 3.18 -8.26
CA VAL A 39 -1.51 1.79 -8.15
C VAL A 39 -2.22 1.08 -6.99
N LYS A 40 -2.42 1.74 -5.85
CA LYS A 40 -3.22 1.16 -4.74
C LYS A 40 -4.65 0.85 -5.14
N MET A 41 -5.29 1.78 -5.86
CA MET A 41 -6.64 1.59 -6.38
C MET A 41 -6.70 0.40 -7.35
N LEU A 42 -5.72 0.26 -8.25
CA LEU A 42 -5.65 -0.85 -9.21
C LEU A 42 -5.34 -2.20 -8.53
N ILE A 43 -4.44 -2.22 -7.55
CA ILE A 43 -4.16 -3.38 -6.69
C ILE A 43 -5.47 -3.89 -6.07
N ALA A 44 -6.26 -2.98 -5.47
CA ALA A 44 -7.54 -3.33 -4.86
C ALA A 44 -8.58 -3.78 -5.90
N LYS A 45 -8.71 -3.06 -7.02
CA LYS A 45 -9.71 -3.34 -8.06
C LYS A 45 -9.51 -4.70 -8.72
N TYR A 46 -8.26 -5.09 -9.00
CA TYR A 46 -7.95 -6.33 -9.71
C TYR A 46 -7.45 -7.44 -8.80
N ASN A 47 -7.42 -7.22 -7.48
CA ASN A 47 -6.90 -8.17 -6.49
C ASN A 47 -5.48 -8.66 -6.83
N VAL A 48 -4.61 -7.74 -7.22
CA VAL A 48 -3.22 -8.03 -7.61
C VAL A 48 -2.30 -7.78 -6.43
N PRO A 49 -1.42 -8.74 -6.05
CA PRO A 49 -0.44 -8.51 -4.99
C PRO A 49 0.47 -7.31 -5.28
N ALA A 50 0.77 -6.49 -4.27
CA ALA A 50 1.70 -5.36 -4.42
C ALA A 50 3.09 -5.80 -4.91
N THR A 51 3.49 -7.05 -4.65
CA THR A 51 4.72 -7.67 -5.16
C THR A 51 4.78 -7.71 -6.68
N ASN A 52 3.63 -7.79 -7.37
CA ASN A 52 3.54 -7.81 -8.84
C ASN A 52 3.70 -6.42 -9.49
N VAL A 53 3.81 -5.35 -8.69
CA VAL A 53 4.21 -4.03 -9.22
C VAL A 53 5.70 -4.04 -9.48
N ILE A 54 6.08 -4.06 -10.76
CA ILE A 54 7.45 -4.17 -11.24
C ILE A 54 7.76 -3.06 -12.25
N ARG A 55 9.04 -2.78 -12.50
CA ARG A 55 9.48 -1.80 -13.49
C ARG A 55 9.52 -2.41 -14.87
N HIS A 56 9.40 -1.56 -15.90
CA HIS A 56 9.66 -1.97 -17.28
C HIS A 56 11.09 -2.53 -17.46
N TYR A 57 12.05 -2.03 -16.68
CA TYR A 57 13.40 -2.57 -16.54
C TYR A 57 13.42 -4.04 -16.11
N ASP A 58 12.61 -4.43 -15.12
CA ASP A 58 12.59 -5.80 -14.60
C ASP A 58 12.08 -6.80 -15.67
N VAL A 59 11.29 -6.32 -16.63
CA VAL A 59 10.70 -7.11 -17.73
C VAL A 59 11.58 -7.10 -18.99
N THR A 60 12.19 -5.98 -19.34
CA THR A 60 12.87 -5.82 -20.64
C THR A 60 14.37 -5.58 -20.56
N GLY A 61 14.88 -5.09 -19.41
CA GLY A 61 16.24 -4.59 -19.25
C GLY A 61 16.44 -3.15 -19.75
N LYS A 62 15.41 -2.52 -20.35
CA LYS A 62 15.49 -1.11 -20.75
C LYS A 62 15.57 -0.23 -19.51
N ASN A 63 16.38 0.83 -19.57
CA ASN A 63 16.54 1.81 -18.49
C ASN A 63 15.27 2.68 -18.31
N CYS A 64 14.17 2.06 -17.86
CA CYS A 64 12.84 2.63 -17.77
C CYS A 64 12.06 1.98 -16.60
N PRO A 65 11.43 2.76 -15.71
CA PRO A 65 11.56 4.21 -15.55
C PRO A 65 12.97 4.57 -15.03
N GLU A 66 13.71 5.40 -15.77
CA GLU A 66 15.11 5.74 -15.46
C GLU A 66 15.33 6.22 -14.01
N PRO A 67 14.51 7.13 -13.44
CA PRO A 67 14.76 7.62 -12.08
C PRO A 67 14.74 6.51 -11.03
N PHE A 68 13.88 5.50 -11.21
CA PHE A 68 13.77 4.33 -10.34
C PHE A 68 14.77 3.21 -10.68
N VAL A 69 15.37 3.22 -11.86
CA VAL A 69 16.48 2.32 -12.20
C VAL A 69 17.78 2.87 -11.62
N ARG A 70 18.04 4.17 -11.81
CA ARG A 70 19.22 4.87 -11.29
C ARG A 70 19.25 4.94 -9.77
N ASN A 71 18.11 5.18 -9.12
CA ASN A 71 18.00 5.26 -7.67
C ASN A 71 17.13 4.11 -7.11
N ILE A 72 17.80 3.03 -6.69
CA ILE A 72 17.12 1.86 -6.11
C ILE A 72 16.36 2.20 -4.82
N LYS A 73 16.86 3.15 -4.02
CA LYS A 73 16.19 3.58 -2.79
C LYS A 73 14.87 4.29 -3.09
N ALA A 74 14.82 5.10 -4.15
CA ALA A 74 13.57 5.72 -4.61
C ALA A 74 12.54 4.65 -5.05
N TRP A 75 12.99 3.62 -5.77
CA TRP A 75 12.12 2.49 -6.14
C TRP A 75 11.60 1.71 -4.92
N GLN A 76 12.46 1.43 -3.95
CA GLN A 76 12.07 0.76 -2.70
C GLN A 76 11.07 1.60 -1.92
N ASN A 77 11.29 2.91 -1.79
CA ASN A 77 10.34 3.82 -1.13
C ASN A 77 8.99 3.83 -1.84
N PHE A 78 8.97 3.84 -3.18
CA PHE A 78 7.74 3.73 -3.94
C PHE A 78 7.00 2.42 -3.62
N LYS A 79 7.70 1.27 -3.68
CA LYS A 79 7.14 -0.05 -3.35
C LYS A 79 6.59 -0.11 -1.93
N SER A 80 7.34 0.34 -0.93
CA SER A 80 6.89 0.41 0.46
C SER A 80 5.71 1.34 0.66
N SER A 81 5.53 2.33 -0.21
CA SER A 81 4.36 3.22 -0.16
C SER A 81 3.10 2.56 -0.68
N LEU A 82 3.19 1.46 -1.45
CA LEU A 82 2.06 0.67 -1.93
C LEU A 82 1.52 -0.29 -0.88
N GLU A 83 2.34 -0.67 0.10
CA GLU A 83 1.95 -1.52 1.20
C GLU A 83 1.08 -0.74 2.20
N GLU A 84 0.10 -1.42 2.79
CA GLU A 84 -0.62 -0.89 3.93
C GLU A 84 0.31 -0.96 5.15
N LYS A 85 0.76 0.21 5.64
CA LYS A 85 1.64 0.27 6.81
C LYS A 85 0.84 -0.11 8.05
N VAL A 86 1.18 -1.25 8.62
CA VAL A 86 0.75 -1.63 9.96
C VAL A 86 1.54 -0.78 10.96
N VAL A 87 0.83 -0.05 11.81
CA VAL A 87 1.38 0.77 12.89
C VAL A 87 0.92 0.22 14.24
N LYS A 88 1.69 0.45 15.30
CA LYS A 88 1.23 0.19 16.66
C LYS A 88 0.36 1.34 17.13
N GLN A 89 -0.87 1.03 17.56
CA GLN A 89 -1.82 2.01 18.09
C GLN A 89 -2.20 1.65 19.53
N ASN A 90 -2.11 2.63 20.43
CA ASN A 90 -2.64 2.50 21.79
C ASN A 90 -4.13 2.87 21.80
N ILE A 91 -4.96 1.99 22.34
CA ILE A 91 -6.41 2.17 22.49
C ILE A 91 -6.74 2.10 23.97
N LYS A 92 -7.46 3.12 24.46
CA LYS A 92 -7.91 3.20 25.86
C LYS A 92 -9.41 2.94 25.93
N ILE A 93 -9.83 1.88 26.62
CA ILE A 93 -11.23 1.50 26.82
C ILE A 93 -11.47 1.31 28.32
N LYS A 94 -12.42 2.07 28.90
CA LYS A 94 -12.71 2.10 30.35
C LYS A 94 -11.43 2.13 31.22
N GLY A 95 -10.47 2.97 30.86
CA GLY A 95 -9.22 3.13 31.61
C GLY A 95 -8.12 2.11 31.32
N LYS A 96 -8.44 0.94 30.73
CA LYS A 96 -7.44 -0.05 30.30
C LYS A 96 -6.84 0.36 28.95
N ILE A 97 -5.52 0.30 28.84
CA ILE A 97 -4.78 0.62 27.61
C ILE A 97 -4.30 -0.68 26.97
N LYS A 98 -4.53 -0.83 25.66
CA LYS A 98 -4.00 -1.93 24.84
C LYS A 98 -3.29 -1.37 23.63
N THR A 99 -2.10 -1.89 23.34
CA THR A 99 -1.42 -1.67 22.08
C THR A 99 -1.85 -2.74 21.08
N VAL A 100 -2.33 -2.33 19.91
CA VAL A 100 -2.76 -3.22 18.81
C VAL A 100 -2.08 -2.83 17.51
N ASP A 101 -2.08 -3.73 16.55
CA ASP A 101 -1.75 -3.42 15.16
C ASP A 101 -2.92 -2.69 14.50
N ALA A 102 -2.62 -1.60 13.81
CA ALA A 102 -3.59 -0.76 13.14
C ALA A 102 -3.11 -0.35 11.75
N ILE A 103 -4.05 -0.01 10.87
CA ILE A 103 -3.77 0.54 9.54
C ILE A 103 -4.40 1.93 9.49
N ASN A 104 -3.60 2.96 9.23
CA ASN A 104 -4.10 4.32 9.04
C ASN A 104 -4.32 4.58 7.55
N LYS A 105 -5.57 4.80 7.16
CA LYS A 105 -5.98 4.95 5.77
C LYS A 105 -7.18 5.89 5.66
N ASP A 106 -7.11 6.86 4.76
CA ASP A 106 -8.19 7.83 4.48
C ASP A 106 -8.68 8.62 5.70
N GLY A 107 -7.78 8.91 6.66
CA GLY A 107 -8.13 9.59 7.92
C GLY A 107 -8.77 8.67 8.97
N TYR A 108 -8.93 7.37 8.68
CA TYR A 108 -9.44 6.36 9.59
C TYR A 108 -8.31 5.48 10.13
N THR A 109 -8.47 5.01 11.37
CA THR A 109 -7.61 3.99 11.98
C THR A 109 -8.37 2.67 12.01
N TYR A 110 -7.94 1.73 11.18
CA TYR A 110 -8.51 0.39 11.11
C TYR A 110 -7.80 -0.53 12.08
N VAL A 111 -8.57 -1.20 12.94
CA VAL A 111 -8.06 -2.12 13.96
C VAL A 111 -8.82 -3.43 13.79
N LYS A 112 -8.11 -4.56 13.86
CA LYS A 112 -8.78 -5.85 13.93
C LYS A 112 -9.48 -5.95 15.28
N ILE A 113 -10.81 -5.90 15.28
CA ILE A 113 -11.61 -5.89 16.51
C ILE A 113 -11.27 -7.07 17.44
N ARG A 114 -10.88 -8.22 16.87
CA ARG A 114 -10.46 -9.41 17.63
C ARG A 114 -9.20 -9.19 18.48
N ASP A 115 -8.34 -8.25 18.12
CA ASP A 115 -7.14 -7.90 18.90
C ASP A 115 -7.49 -7.20 20.23
N LEU A 116 -8.76 -6.78 20.39
CA LEU A 116 -9.33 -6.18 21.60
C LEU A 116 -10.18 -7.16 22.42
N SER A 117 -10.17 -8.45 22.09
CA SER A 117 -10.99 -9.48 22.76
C SER A 117 -10.62 -9.71 24.23
N ASP A 118 -9.50 -9.18 24.70
CA ASP A 118 -9.10 -9.14 26.10
C ASP A 118 -9.83 -8.06 26.91
N ILE A 119 -10.29 -6.99 26.26
CA ILE A 119 -10.99 -5.86 26.91
C ILE A 119 -12.48 -5.81 26.53
N LEU A 120 -12.84 -6.36 25.37
CA LEU A 120 -14.20 -6.35 24.84
C LEU A 120 -14.79 -7.77 24.79
N ASN A 121 -16.08 -7.88 25.06
CA ASN A 121 -16.90 -9.00 24.60
C ASN A 121 -17.33 -8.69 23.17
N ILE A 122 -17.00 -9.57 22.23
CA ILE A 122 -17.27 -9.38 20.81
C ILE A 122 -18.13 -10.56 20.35
N GLY A 123 -19.38 -10.27 20.01
CA GLY A 123 -20.31 -11.23 19.40
C GLY A 123 -20.45 -10.99 17.90
N TYR A 124 -20.79 -12.05 17.18
CA TYR A 124 -21.19 -11.97 15.78
C TYR A 124 -22.41 -12.87 15.57
N ASP A 125 -23.53 -12.25 15.22
CA ASP A 125 -24.75 -12.95 14.86
C ASP A 125 -24.74 -13.25 13.36
N LYS A 126 -24.79 -14.54 12.99
CA LYS A 126 -24.63 -14.97 11.60
C LYS A 126 -25.85 -14.65 10.74
N ASP A 127 -27.04 -14.54 11.32
CA ASP A 127 -28.29 -14.39 10.58
C ASP A 127 -28.54 -12.91 10.27
N SER A 128 -28.48 -12.06 11.29
CA SER A 128 -28.61 -10.60 11.18
C SER A 128 -27.34 -9.90 10.67
N LYS A 129 -26.19 -10.60 10.65
CA LYS A 129 -24.86 -10.04 10.34
C LYS A 129 -24.42 -8.95 11.31
N LEU A 130 -25.05 -8.84 12.49
CA LEU A 130 -24.70 -7.84 13.49
C LEU A 130 -23.47 -8.23 14.29
N ILE A 131 -22.56 -7.27 14.46
CA ILE A 131 -21.46 -7.34 15.42
C ILE A 131 -21.94 -6.67 16.71
N SER A 132 -21.93 -7.40 17.83
CA SER A 132 -22.22 -6.84 19.15
C SER A 132 -20.93 -6.65 19.92
N VAL A 133 -20.81 -5.50 20.59
CA VAL A 133 -19.62 -5.15 21.35
C VAL A 133 -20.04 -4.63 22.72
N SER A 134 -19.50 -5.20 23.78
CA SER A 134 -19.62 -4.66 25.12
C SER A 134 -18.26 -4.69 25.81
N VAL A 135 -18.06 -3.80 26.78
CA VAL A 135 -16.81 -3.78 27.54
C VAL A 135 -16.89 -4.81 28.66
N LYS A 136 -15.81 -5.57 28.86
CA LYS A 136 -15.65 -6.47 30.00
C LYS A 136 -15.52 -5.72 31.33
#